data_AF-A0A095XB43-F1
#
_entry.id   AF-A0A095XB43-F1
#
_cell.length_a   1.000
_cell.length_b   1.000
_cell.length_c   1.000
_cell.angle_alpha   90.00
_cell.angle_beta   90.00
_cell.angle_gamma   90.00
#
_symmetry.space_group_name_H-M   'P 1'
#
loop_
_entity.id
_entity.type
_entity.pdbx_description
1 polymer ?
#
loop_
_entity_poly.entity_id
_entity_poly.type
_entity_poly.pdbx_seq_one_letter_code
_entity_poly.pdbx_strand_id
1 'polypeptide(L)'
;MKDKTIDAVYMCAGDTGFILDNSFGGIPQVCYWGPALGTLTPADVKAAVISNRESLDGNAPDDHVSSTLIPLESDGWLGRPALAGHRADGTSWSPRFKCAAIELPENCHIEDGVAFVDNQPVAFSATSEGSQLALKIFVEPFEQGPLRIR
;
A
#
# COMPACT_ATOMS: atom_id res chain seq x y z
N MET A 1 -1.79 -5.28 -23.87
CA MET A 1 -2.12 -6.13 -22.70
C MET A 1 -2.61 -5.16 -21.64
N LYS A 2 -3.92 -5.12 -21.35
CA LYS A 2 -4.49 -4.08 -20.48
C LYS A 2 -3.84 -4.18 -19.10
N ASP A 3 -3.16 -3.12 -18.66
CA ASP A 3 -2.68 -2.96 -17.29
C ASP A 3 -3.83 -3.28 -16.33
N LYS A 4 -3.83 -4.48 -15.77
CA LYS A 4 -4.70 -4.77 -14.63
C LYS A 4 -4.06 -4.04 -13.46
N THR A 5 -4.61 -2.88 -13.10
CA THR A 5 -4.33 -2.25 -11.82
C THR A 5 -4.62 -3.28 -10.73
N ILE A 6 -3.62 -3.59 -9.92
CA ILE A 6 -3.81 -4.42 -8.73
C ILE A 6 -4.34 -3.48 -7.65
N ASP A 7 -5.60 -3.68 -7.27
CA ASP A 7 -6.30 -2.87 -6.28
C ASP A 7 -5.91 -3.25 -4.86
N ALA A 8 -5.57 -4.53 -4.63
CA ALA A 8 -5.11 -5.01 -3.35
C ALA A 8 -4.17 -6.21 -3.48
N VAL A 9 -3.31 -6.39 -2.49
CA VAL A 9 -2.44 -7.56 -2.35
C VAL A 9 -2.71 -8.22 -0.99
N TYR A 10 -3.12 -9.48 -1.00
CA TYR A 10 -3.09 -10.33 0.19
C TYR A 10 -1.79 -11.12 0.20
N MET A 11 -1.00 -10.97 1.26
CA MET A 11 0.25 -11.69 1.47
C MET A 11 0.10 -12.57 2.70
N CYS A 12 0.56 -13.82 2.63
CA CYS A 12 0.62 -14.72 3.77
C CYS A 12 2.06 -15.19 3.99
N ALA A 13 2.55 -15.20 5.22
CA ALA A 13 3.81 -15.85 5.56
C ALA A 13 3.68 -16.54 6.92
N GLY A 14 3.83 -17.87 6.92
CA GLY A 14 3.58 -18.69 8.10
C GLY A 14 2.13 -18.56 8.57
N ASP A 15 1.97 -18.10 9.81
CA ASP A 15 0.67 -17.87 10.45
C ASP A 15 0.25 -16.39 10.43
N THR A 16 0.92 -15.54 9.63
CA THR A 16 0.65 -14.10 9.57
C THR A 16 0.18 -13.68 8.18
N GLY A 17 -0.92 -12.94 8.11
CA GLY A 17 -1.50 -12.37 6.90
C GLY A 17 -1.41 -10.84 6.86
N PHE A 18 -1.28 -10.30 5.66
CA PHE A 18 -1.21 -8.87 5.36
C PHE A 18 -2.16 -8.54 4.22
N ILE A 19 -2.92 -7.45 4.32
CA ILE A 19 -3.67 -6.89 3.19
C ILE A 19 -3.13 -5.49 2.93
N LEU A 20 -2.65 -5.26 1.70
CA LEU A 20 -2.23 -3.96 1.21
C LEU A 20 -3.26 -3.41 0.22
N ASP A 21 -3.86 -2.25 0.50
CA ASP A 21 -4.77 -1.55 -0.42
C ASP A 21 -3.98 -0.58 -1.30
N ASN A 22 -4.14 -0.73 -2.61
CA ASN A 22 -3.57 0.13 -3.65
C ASN A 22 -4.65 0.80 -4.53
N SER A 23 -5.93 0.67 -4.17
CA SER A 23 -7.06 1.17 -4.98
C SER A 23 -7.08 2.70 -5.16
N PHE A 24 -6.38 3.45 -4.30
CA PHE A 24 -6.23 4.92 -4.42
C PHE A 24 -5.08 5.36 -5.34
N GLY A 25 -4.31 4.42 -5.90
CA GLY A 25 -3.24 4.70 -6.88
C GLY A 25 -2.06 5.52 -6.33
N GLY A 26 -1.86 5.51 -5.01
CA GLY A 26 -0.76 6.18 -4.30
C GLY A 26 0.22 5.18 -3.68
N ILE A 27 0.79 5.52 -2.53
CA ILE A 27 1.52 4.54 -1.72
C ILE A 27 0.49 3.56 -1.10
N PRO A 28 0.73 2.23 -1.12
CA PRO A 28 -0.21 1.26 -0.56
C PRO A 28 -0.45 1.45 0.94
N GLN A 29 -1.67 1.13 1.39
CA GLN A 29 -2.08 1.18 2.79
C GLN A 29 -2.10 -0.20 3.41
N VAL A 30 -1.73 -0.29 4.69
CA VAL A 30 -1.88 -1.53 5.45
C VAL A 30 -3.32 -1.60 5.96
N CYS A 31 -4.15 -2.44 5.33
CA CYS A 31 -5.54 -2.67 5.75
C CYS A 31 -5.64 -3.74 6.82
N TYR A 32 -4.76 -4.74 6.78
CA TYR A 32 -4.74 -5.83 7.74
C TYR A 32 -3.31 -6.28 7.99
N TRP A 33 -3.01 -6.55 9.25
CA TRP A 33 -1.81 -7.24 9.71
C TRP A 33 -2.17 -8.03 10.95
N GLY A 34 -2.12 -9.36 10.86
CA GLY A 34 -2.43 -10.24 11.97
C GLY A 34 -2.33 -11.70 11.58
N PRO A 35 -3.03 -12.60 12.31
CA PRO A 35 -3.10 -14.01 11.95
C PRO A 35 -3.52 -14.24 10.49
N ALA A 36 -2.99 -15.26 9.84
CA ALA A 36 -3.37 -15.64 8.49
C ALA A 36 -4.87 -15.92 8.45
N LEU A 37 -5.57 -15.28 7.50
CA LEU A 37 -7.02 -15.37 7.34
C LEU A 37 -7.47 -16.62 6.57
N GLY A 38 -6.51 -17.49 6.20
CA GLY A 38 -6.74 -18.68 5.41
C GLY A 38 -7.00 -18.37 3.93
N THR A 39 -7.80 -19.21 3.28
CA THR A 39 -8.20 -19.03 1.88
C THR A 39 -9.26 -17.95 1.77
N LEU A 40 -8.92 -16.85 1.10
CA LEU A 40 -9.82 -15.74 0.83
C LEU A 40 -10.19 -15.68 -0.65
N THR A 41 -11.41 -15.25 -0.95
CA THR A 41 -11.81 -14.84 -2.30
C THR A 41 -11.42 -13.36 -2.54
N PRO A 42 -11.38 -12.89 -3.80
CA PRO A 42 -11.18 -11.47 -4.08
C PRO A 42 -12.23 -10.57 -3.42
N ALA A 43 -13.47 -11.06 -3.28
CA ALA A 43 -14.55 -10.35 -2.62
C ALA A 43 -14.28 -10.17 -1.12
N ASP A 44 -13.71 -11.18 -0.45
CA ASP A 44 -13.36 -11.10 0.97
C ASP A 44 -12.27 -10.05 1.21
N VAL A 45 -11.24 -10.04 0.37
CA VAL A 45 -10.15 -9.04 0.45
C VAL A 45 -10.70 -7.62 0.22
N LYS A 46 -11.54 -7.43 -0.80
CA LYS A 46 -12.18 -6.14 -1.07
C LYS A 46 -13.10 -5.70 0.07
N ALA A 47 -13.84 -6.62 0.69
CA ALA A 47 -14.68 -6.33 1.84
C ALA A 47 -13.85 -5.87 3.05
N ALA A 48 -12.70 -6.51 3.31
CA ALA A 48 -11.76 -6.09 4.35
C ALA A 48 -11.16 -4.70 4.08
N VAL A 49 -10.83 -4.41 2.81
CA VAL A 49 -10.36 -3.07 2.41
C VAL A 49 -11.43 -2.02 2.66
N ILE A 50 -12.67 -2.27 2.24
CA ILE A 50 -13.79 -1.34 2.41
C ILE A 50 -14.11 -1.12 3.89
N SER A 51 -14.10 -2.18 4.70
CA SER A 51 -14.41 -2.08 6.14
C SER A 51 -13.35 -1.32 6.93
N ASN A 52 -12.11 -1.24 6.43
CA ASN A 52 -11.02 -0.50 7.06
C ASN A 52 -11.07 1.02 6.76
N ARG A 53 -12.02 1.49 5.94
CA ARG A 53 -12.16 2.92 5.62
C ARG A 53 -12.98 3.63 6.69
N GLU A 54 -12.46 4.76 7.18
CA GLU A 54 -13.21 5.62 8.10
C GLU A 54 -14.48 6.14 7.43
N SER A 55 -15.62 6.09 8.13
CA SER A 55 -16.84 6.70 7.61
C SER A 55 -16.68 8.23 7.60
N LEU A 56 -16.82 8.84 6.42
CA LEU A 56 -16.79 10.28 6.27
C LEU A 56 -18.21 10.82 6.54
N ASP A 57 -18.39 11.51 7.67
CA ASP A 57 -19.65 12.20 8.02
C ASP A 57 -19.34 13.60 8.60
N GLY A 58 -20.29 14.52 8.52
CA GLY A 58 -20.17 15.88 9.01
C GLY A 58 -19.08 16.70 8.30
N ASN A 59 -18.09 17.18 9.07
CA ASN A 59 -16.98 18.03 8.60
C ASN A 59 -15.69 17.21 8.37
N ALA A 60 -15.81 15.92 8.05
CA ALA A 60 -14.66 15.10 7.73
C ALA A 60 -13.94 15.62 6.46
N PRO A 61 -12.63 15.39 6.31
CA PRO A 61 -11.93 15.65 5.04
C PRO A 61 -12.57 14.89 3.87
N ASP A 62 -12.40 15.41 2.65
CA ASP A 62 -12.97 14.82 1.43
C ASP A 62 -12.41 13.42 1.08
N ASP A 63 -11.30 13.02 1.72
CA ASP A 63 -10.63 11.74 1.51
C ASP A 63 -10.09 11.16 2.83
N HIS A 64 -9.88 9.85 2.86
CA HIS A 64 -9.49 9.14 4.08
C HIS A 64 -8.02 9.42 4.44
N VAL A 65 -7.75 9.73 5.71
CA VAL A 65 -6.38 9.78 6.22
C VAL A 65 -5.82 8.36 6.23
N SER A 66 -4.74 8.19 5.48
CA SER A 66 -4.28 6.87 5.07
C SER A 66 -3.01 6.47 5.81
N SER A 67 -3.06 5.38 6.59
CA SER A 67 -1.87 4.75 7.16
C SER A 67 -1.14 3.95 6.06
N THR A 68 -0.51 4.67 5.14
CA THR A 68 0.27 4.08 4.04
C THR A 68 1.57 3.46 4.57
N LEU A 69 2.24 2.66 3.73
CA LEU A 69 3.60 2.15 4.03
C LEU A 69 4.61 3.28 4.22
N ILE A 70 4.38 4.43 3.58
CA ILE A 70 5.23 5.62 3.62
C ILE A 70 4.31 6.83 3.89
N PRO A 71 3.90 7.04 5.15
CA PRO A 71 2.99 8.12 5.50
C PRO A 71 3.63 9.49 5.27
N LEU A 72 2.91 10.39 4.61
CA LEU A 72 3.39 11.69 4.15
C LEU A 72 2.36 12.79 4.40
N GLU A 73 2.80 14.02 4.64
CA GLU A 73 1.88 15.16 4.85
C GLU A 73 1.00 15.41 3.61
N SER A 74 1.51 15.10 2.41
CA SER A 74 0.77 15.24 1.14
C SER A 74 -0.47 14.35 1.05
N ASP A 75 -0.56 13.32 1.90
CA ASP A 75 -1.66 12.38 1.99
C ASP A 75 -2.49 12.58 3.28
N GLY A 76 -2.36 13.77 3.91
CA GLY A 76 -3.12 14.14 5.09
C GLY A 76 -2.60 13.54 6.40
N TRP A 77 -1.42 12.89 6.39
CA TRP A 77 -0.81 12.37 7.60
C TRP A 77 -0.42 13.50 8.56
N LEU A 78 -0.96 13.47 9.77
CA LEU A 78 -0.71 14.49 10.80
C LEU A 78 0.42 14.12 11.77
N GLY A 79 0.97 12.91 11.66
CA GLY A 79 2.08 12.44 12.48
C GLY A 79 3.44 12.82 11.90
N ARG A 80 4.50 12.17 12.40
CA ARG A 80 5.84 12.29 11.79
C ARG A 80 5.83 11.63 10.40
N PRO A 81 6.23 12.33 9.33
CA PRO A 81 6.30 11.73 8.00
C PRO A 81 7.44 10.70 7.94
N ALA A 82 7.27 9.69 7.09
CA ALA A 82 8.29 8.67 6.83
C ALA A 82 9.44 9.19 5.94
N LEU A 83 9.18 10.22 5.12
CA LEU A 83 10.18 10.92 4.32
C LEU A 83 10.07 12.42 4.62
N ALA A 84 11.19 13.04 5.00
CA ALA A 84 11.29 14.46 5.22
C ALA A 84 12.52 15.02 4.50
N GLY A 85 12.37 16.18 3.86
CA GLY A 85 13.45 16.84 3.13
C GLY A 85 12.90 18.02 2.33
N HIS A 86 13.80 18.85 1.81
CA HIS A 86 13.47 19.94 0.90
C HIS A 86 14.68 20.21 0.01
N ARG A 87 14.43 20.87 -1.13
CA ARG A 87 15.50 21.40 -1.98
C ARG A 87 16.19 22.59 -1.29
N ALA A 88 17.39 22.96 -1.74
CA ALA A 88 18.15 24.06 -1.13
C ALA A 88 17.39 25.41 -1.13
N ASP A 89 16.43 25.60 -2.03
CA ASP A 89 15.56 26.78 -2.14
C ASP A 89 14.28 26.70 -1.28
N GLY A 90 14.11 25.63 -0.49
CA GLY A 90 12.93 25.41 0.35
C GLY A 90 11.75 24.72 -0.36
N THR A 91 11.87 24.39 -1.65
CA THR A 91 10.76 23.81 -2.42
C THR A 91 10.65 22.28 -2.29
N SER A 92 9.51 21.73 -2.73
CA SER A 92 9.21 20.30 -2.80
C SER A 92 9.39 19.53 -1.50
N TRP A 93 8.95 20.13 -0.41
CA TRP A 93 9.02 19.55 0.93
C TRP A 93 7.91 18.54 1.23
N SER A 94 6.89 18.43 0.36
CA SER A 94 5.75 17.51 0.51
C SER A 94 5.46 16.78 -0.81
N PRO A 95 6.24 15.75 -1.16
CA PRO A 95 6.09 15.03 -2.42
C PRO A 95 4.85 14.13 -2.38
N ARG A 96 3.93 14.31 -3.34
CA ARG A 96 2.80 13.38 -3.53
C ARG A 96 3.17 12.28 -4.52
N PHE A 97 3.25 11.04 -4.06
CA PHE A 97 3.58 9.89 -4.89
C PHE A 97 2.34 9.24 -5.52
N LYS A 98 2.50 8.73 -6.73
CA LYS A 98 1.52 7.89 -7.45
C LYS A 98 2.13 6.54 -7.75
N CYS A 99 1.36 5.48 -7.54
CA CYS A 99 1.78 4.12 -7.88
C CYS A 99 2.00 4.02 -9.39
N ALA A 100 3.19 3.59 -9.78
CA ALA A 100 3.61 3.47 -11.17
C ALA A 100 3.72 1.99 -11.59
N ALA A 101 4.11 1.09 -10.68
CA ALA A 101 4.20 -0.33 -10.95
C ALA A 101 4.13 -1.18 -9.68
N ILE A 102 3.66 -2.42 -9.83
CA ILE A 102 3.66 -3.44 -8.78
C ILE A 102 4.38 -4.67 -9.35
N GLU A 103 5.47 -5.06 -8.71
CA GLU A 103 6.24 -6.26 -9.04
C GLU A 103 5.77 -7.39 -8.11
N LEU A 104 5.08 -8.35 -8.71
CA LEU A 104 4.57 -9.54 -8.05
C LEU A 104 5.46 -10.75 -8.40
N PRO A 105 5.56 -11.75 -7.51
CA PRO A 105 6.30 -12.98 -7.81
C PRO A 105 5.56 -13.82 -8.86
N GLU A 106 6.31 -14.63 -9.63
CA GLU A 106 5.77 -15.40 -10.75
C GLU A 106 4.68 -16.41 -10.33
N ASN A 107 4.74 -16.91 -9.09
CA ASN A 107 3.81 -17.91 -8.56
C ASN A 107 2.58 -17.31 -7.86
N CYS A 108 2.36 -15.99 -7.94
CA CYS A 108 1.15 -15.39 -7.36
C CYS A 108 -0.11 -15.77 -8.14
N HIS A 109 -1.24 -15.79 -7.44
CA HIS A 109 -2.57 -15.89 -8.06
C HIS A 109 -3.17 -14.49 -8.16
N ILE A 110 -3.74 -14.14 -9.32
CA ILE A 110 -4.37 -12.84 -9.53
C ILE A 110 -5.79 -13.05 -10.03
N GLU A 111 -6.76 -12.52 -9.28
CA GLU A 111 -8.18 -12.63 -9.60
C GLU A 111 -8.91 -11.35 -9.23
N ASP A 112 -9.72 -10.83 -10.15
CA ASP A 112 -10.51 -9.61 -9.99
C ASP A 112 -9.75 -8.40 -9.40
N GLY A 113 -8.48 -8.21 -9.79
CA GLY A 113 -7.66 -7.08 -9.33
C GLY A 113 -7.01 -7.29 -7.96
N VAL A 114 -7.15 -8.47 -7.37
CA VAL A 114 -6.48 -8.86 -6.12
C VAL A 114 -5.36 -9.84 -6.44
N ALA A 115 -4.17 -9.59 -5.89
CA ALA A 115 -3.05 -10.54 -5.93
C ALA A 115 -2.94 -11.29 -4.60
N PHE A 116 -2.73 -12.61 -4.68
CA PHE A 116 -2.52 -13.51 -3.54
C PHE A 116 -1.09 -14.02 -3.61
N VAL A 117 -0.31 -13.75 -2.55
CA VAL A 117 1.13 -13.98 -2.52
C VAL A 117 1.53 -14.75 -1.27
N ASP A 118 2.13 -15.93 -1.46
CA ASP A 118 2.59 -16.77 -0.36
C ASP A 118 4.11 -16.65 -0.16
N ASN A 119 4.50 -16.13 1.01
CA ASN A 119 5.86 -16.04 1.54
C ASN A 119 6.90 -15.57 0.51
N GLN A 120 6.55 -14.54 -0.26
CA GLN A 120 7.38 -13.95 -1.29
C GLN A 120 7.29 -12.42 -1.24
N PRO A 121 8.36 -11.72 -1.63
CA PRO A 121 8.37 -10.27 -1.62
C PRO A 121 7.49 -9.67 -2.72
N VAL A 122 6.93 -8.49 -2.44
CA VAL A 122 6.23 -7.65 -3.40
C VAL A 122 6.90 -6.29 -3.40
N ALA A 123 7.11 -5.69 -4.57
CA ALA A 123 7.66 -4.34 -4.67
C ALA A 123 6.69 -3.36 -5.33
N PHE A 124 6.61 -2.15 -4.79
CA PHE A 124 5.81 -1.06 -5.33
C PHE A 124 6.76 0.03 -5.82
N SER A 125 6.61 0.46 -7.06
CA SER A 125 7.28 1.64 -7.59
C SER A 125 6.31 2.79 -7.63
N ALA A 126 6.72 3.95 -7.14
CA ALA A 126 5.91 5.15 -7.13
C ALA A 126 6.71 6.38 -7.57
N THR A 127 6.05 7.35 -8.21
CA THR A 127 6.68 8.57 -8.71
C THR A 127 5.94 9.80 -8.22
N SER A 128 6.67 10.89 -8.00
CA SER A 128 6.12 12.22 -7.75
C SER A 128 6.65 13.16 -8.82
N GLU A 129 5.86 13.44 -9.85
CA GLU A 129 6.31 14.28 -10.98
C GLU A 129 6.64 15.70 -10.53
N GLY A 130 5.77 16.31 -9.72
CA GLY A 130 5.97 17.68 -9.22
C GLY A 130 7.23 17.83 -8.35
N SER A 131 7.68 16.76 -7.70
CA SER A 131 8.92 16.74 -6.92
C SER A 131 10.09 16.09 -7.66
N GLN A 132 9.87 15.52 -8.85
CA GLN A 132 10.84 14.75 -9.63
C GLN A 132 11.52 13.64 -8.80
N LEU A 133 10.73 12.94 -7.99
CA LEU A 133 11.20 11.82 -7.16
C LEU A 133 10.61 10.51 -7.62
N ALA A 134 11.35 9.43 -7.40
CA ALA A 134 10.88 8.07 -7.53
C ALA A 134 11.20 7.30 -6.25
N LEU A 135 10.31 6.40 -5.86
CA LEU A 135 10.44 5.53 -4.71
C LEU A 135 10.19 4.09 -5.15
N LYS A 136 10.99 3.17 -4.64
CA LYS A 136 10.71 1.74 -4.72
C LYS A 136 10.64 1.20 -3.30
N ILE A 137 9.53 0.57 -2.98
CA ILE A 137 9.21 0.02 -1.66
C ILE A 137 9.22 -1.49 -1.80
N PHE A 138 10.04 -2.17 -1.02
CA PHE A 138 10.05 -3.62 -0.97
C PHE A 138 9.34 -4.08 0.30
N VAL A 139 8.34 -4.95 0.12
CA VAL A 139 7.58 -5.57 1.20
C VAL A 139 7.98 -7.04 1.27
N GLU A 140 8.75 -7.40 2.28
CA GLU A 140 9.35 -8.72 2.46
C GLU A 140 8.73 -9.39 3.69
N PRO A 141 7.84 -10.38 3.53
CA PRO A 141 7.26 -11.09 4.65
C PRO A 141 8.20 -12.21 5.13
N PHE A 142 8.11 -12.57 6.40
CA PHE A 142 8.87 -13.68 7.00
C PHE A 142 7.93 -14.66 7.69
N GLU A 143 8.23 -15.95 7.62
CA GLU A 143 7.39 -17.02 8.21
C GLU A 143 7.18 -16.87 9.72
N GLN A 144 8.04 -16.13 10.41
CA GLN A 144 7.91 -15.86 11.85
C GLN A 144 6.92 -14.73 12.17
N GLY A 145 6.34 -14.09 11.15
CA GLY A 145 5.37 -13.00 11.28
C GLY A 145 5.87 -11.55 11.07
N PRO A 146 7.17 -11.22 11.10
CA PRO A 146 7.63 -9.89 10.73
C PRO A 146 7.40 -9.55 9.26
N LEU A 147 7.12 -8.27 8.99
CA LEU A 147 7.19 -7.65 7.68
C LEU A 147 8.37 -6.68 7.65
N ARG A 148 9.29 -6.85 6.70
CA ARG A 148 10.33 -5.86 6.45
C ARG A 148 9.89 -4.95 5.30
N ILE A 149 10.03 -3.66 5.52
CA ILE A 149 9.79 -2.61 4.53
C ILE A 149 11.12 -1.87 4.32
N ARG A 150 11.56 -1.73 3.07
CA ARG A 150 12.79 -1.00 2.70
C ARG A 150 12.63 -0.23 1.40
#